data_AF-A0A7S9LAP3-F1
#
_entry.id   AF-A0A7S9LAP3-F1
#
_cell.length_a   1.000
_cell.length_b   1.000
_cell.length_c   1.000
_cell.angle_alpha   90.00
_cell.angle_beta   90.00
_cell.angle_gamma   90.00
#
_symmetry.space_group_name_H-M   'P 1'
#
loop_
_entity.id
_entity.type
_entity.pdbx_description
1 polymer ?
#
loop_
_entity_poly.entity_id
_entity_poly.type
_entity_poly.pdbx_seq_one_letter_code
_entity_poly.pdbx_strand_id
1 'polypeptide(L)'
;MINYSTQSWASTNTLTSSRASNLQELFEKSFASPLVLADKERAQTFVPANFRFPVRKAENVINSTLVVFDIDQKLGEGYDDDMIQMEEVEDALIDLCLEHVVYTSHSHAPEAPRFRIILKPSRPVFPEEHDTIYAAILEQIDEFLGGRMIRALDPCWKSLSHCFYVYTAHPDRKQFATSFYNPGNPADVDDYKLHMSSYGLDLAYKPGPARKASGGTGARGRSYQLNRIVGGMITSSTEEEIARRLFEYDNTEHAGDEYFRDRQYTRNRPLPGETQEAAAWRSCKTFARSHINSLKRKFRKQEDIKIVEAKAQSREPMPTHDAMIKFRSIKSQVTKKGGQSALVELQVMSGDHAGRHFWHRFYGDGCHPTAIKISKSIQDKVAKATKTDMQQLKDLIKAEGHVVLARIKQNPGTNGYPAQNEIGDLHLITNHTN
;
A
#
# COMPACT_ATOMS: atom_id res chain seq x y z
N MET A 1 -15.99 14.53 -13.77
CA MET A 1 -16.71 15.67 -13.15
C MET A 1 -17.52 15.14 -11.98
N ILE A 2 -17.34 15.73 -10.80
CA ILE A 2 -18.04 15.40 -9.56
C ILE A 2 -19.19 16.40 -9.37
N ASN A 3 -20.39 15.90 -9.16
CA ASN A 3 -21.59 16.68 -8.87
C ASN A 3 -22.06 16.37 -7.45
N TYR A 4 -22.14 17.40 -6.62
CA TYR A 4 -22.56 17.28 -5.24
C TYR A 4 -23.47 18.46 -4.88
N SER A 5 -24.15 18.37 -3.76
CA SER A 5 -25.01 19.46 -3.27
C SER A 5 -24.48 19.99 -1.94
N THR A 6 -24.71 21.26 -1.65
CA THR A 6 -24.32 21.87 -0.38
C THR A 6 -25.51 22.49 0.33
N GLN A 7 -25.40 22.63 1.66
CA GLN A 7 -26.38 23.30 2.51
C GLN A 7 -25.66 24.22 3.48
N SER A 8 -26.24 25.38 3.74
CA SER A 8 -25.66 26.33 4.68
C SER A 8 -25.62 25.77 6.12
N TRP A 9 -26.58 24.92 6.49
CA TRP A 9 -26.70 24.30 7.82
C TRP A 9 -27.31 22.90 7.69
N ALA A 10 -26.95 21.98 8.58
CA ALA A 10 -27.49 20.60 8.57
C ALA A 10 -29.02 20.53 8.73
N SER A 11 -29.59 21.49 9.45
CA SER A 11 -31.03 21.63 9.70
C SER A 11 -31.81 22.15 8.49
N THR A 12 -31.14 22.76 7.51
CA THR A 12 -31.81 23.21 6.29
C THR A 12 -32.05 22.03 5.35
N ASN A 13 -33.18 22.03 4.65
CA ASN A 13 -33.48 21.02 3.63
C ASN A 13 -33.24 21.51 2.20
N THR A 14 -33.01 22.81 2.01
CA THR A 14 -32.70 23.40 0.70
C THR A 14 -31.27 23.06 0.30
N LEU A 15 -31.07 22.77 -0.98
CA LEU A 15 -29.79 22.38 -1.55
C LEU A 15 -29.31 23.39 -2.60
N THR A 16 -28.00 23.63 -2.63
CA THR A 16 -27.32 24.35 -3.72
C THR A 16 -26.42 23.39 -4.46
N SER A 17 -26.69 23.15 -5.75
CA SER A 17 -25.85 22.28 -6.59
C SER A 17 -24.45 22.86 -6.74
N SER A 18 -23.44 22.00 -6.70
CA SER A 18 -22.03 22.34 -6.81
C SER A 18 -21.30 21.31 -7.67
N ARG A 19 -20.15 21.71 -8.21
CA ARG A 19 -19.34 20.88 -9.10
C ARG A 19 -17.85 21.02 -8.80
N ALA A 20 -17.12 19.95 -9.06
CA ALA A 20 -15.66 19.91 -9.12
C ALA A 20 -15.25 19.07 -10.33
N SER A 21 -14.12 19.36 -10.97
CA SER A 21 -13.64 18.60 -12.12
C SER A 21 -13.21 17.18 -11.73
N ASN A 22 -12.52 17.05 -10.59
CA ASN A 22 -11.97 15.81 -10.02
C ASN A 22 -11.95 15.87 -8.47
N LEU A 23 -11.53 14.77 -7.82
CA LEU A 23 -11.56 14.65 -6.36
C LEU A 23 -10.52 15.56 -5.70
N GLN A 24 -9.38 15.77 -6.35
CA GLN A 24 -8.34 16.67 -5.88
C GLN A 24 -8.83 18.12 -5.80
N GLU A 25 -9.53 18.63 -6.82
CA GLU A 25 -10.11 19.98 -6.78
C GLU A 25 -11.14 20.11 -5.67
N LEU A 26 -11.98 19.07 -5.46
CA LEU A 26 -12.93 19.03 -4.36
C LEU A 26 -12.20 19.11 -3.01
N PHE A 27 -11.11 18.35 -2.85
CA PHE A 27 -10.26 18.38 -1.67
C PHE A 27 -9.68 19.78 -1.42
N GLU A 28 -9.03 20.36 -2.42
CA GLU A 28 -8.39 21.68 -2.32
C GLU A 28 -9.41 22.77 -1.92
N LYS A 29 -10.63 22.69 -2.46
CA LYS A 29 -11.69 23.66 -2.19
C LYS A 29 -12.37 23.52 -0.83
N SER A 30 -12.52 22.29 -0.31
CA SER A 30 -13.44 22.03 0.80
C SER A 30 -12.86 21.20 1.96
N PHE A 31 -11.70 20.57 1.77
CA PHE A 31 -11.14 19.63 2.73
C PHE A 31 -9.63 19.85 3.00
N ALA A 32 -8.95 20.74 2.29
CA ALA A 32 -7.53 21.02 2.52
C ALA A 32 -7.24 21.75 3.84
N SER A 33 -8.22 22.41 4.44
CA SER A 33 -8.05 23.13 5.71
C SER A 33 -9.33 23.11 6.53
N PRO A 34 -9.25 22.91 7.86
CA PRO A 34 -10.45 22.80 8.69
C PRO A 34 -11.05 24.17 8.94
N LEU A 35 -12.37 24.26 8.86
CA LEU A 35 -13.12 25.36 9.45
C LEU A 35 -13.23 25.15 10.98
N VAL A 36 -12.64 26.07 11.75
CA VAL A 36 -12.60 25.95 13.22
C VAL A 36 -13.82 26.62 13.85
N LEU A 37 -14.69 25.85 14.49
CA LEU A 37 -15.95 26.32 15.07
C LEU A 37 -16.22 25.65 16.41
N ALA A 38 -16.65 26.40 17.42
CA ALA A 38 -17.11 25.82 18.69
C ALA A 38 -18.39 24.98 18.48
N ASP A 39 -19.35 25.55 17.75
CA ASP A 39 -20.60 24.88 17.39
C ASP A 39 -20.57 24.38 15.95
N LYS A 40 -20.63 23.05 15.78
CA LYS A 40 -20.62 22.39 14.48
C LYS A 40 -21.88 22.62 13.67
N GLU A 41 -23.02 22.90 14.32
CA GLU A 41 -24.29 23.13 13.62
C GLU A 41 -24.20 24.36 12.71
N ARG A 42 -23.20 25.21 12.95
CA ARG A 42 -22.87 26.37 12.11
C ARG A 42 -22.05 26.09 10.87
N ALA A 43 -21.62 24.85 10.69
CA ALA A 43 -20.85 24.46 9.53
C ALA A 43 -21.76 24.12 8.34
N GLN A 44 -21.23 24.41 7.15
CA GLN A 44 -21.80 23.95 5.90
C GLN A 44 -21.80 22.41 5.86
N THR A 45 -22.81 21.82 5.23
CA THR A 45 -22.81 20.39 4.89
C THR A 45 -22.76 20.20 3.38
N PHE A 46 -22.33 19.01 2.97
CA PHE A 46 -22.45 18.55 1.60
C PHE A 46 -23.21 17.23 1.54
N VAL A 47 -23.79 16.96 0.39
CA VAL A 47 -24.48 15.73 0.07
C VAL A 47 -23.82 15.17 -1.19
N PRO A 48 -23.38 13.90 -1.20
CA PRO A 48 -22.65 13.30 -2.34
C PRO A 48 -23.51 13.15 -3.61
N ALA A 49 -24.81 13.42 -3.48
CA ALA A 49 -25.82 13.23 -4.50
C ALA A 49 -26.19 14.52 -5.27
N ASN A 50 -26.66 14.28 -6.49
CA ASN A 50 -27.37 15.24 -7.31
C ASN A 50 -28.88 15.02 -7.21
N PHE A 51 -29.66 16.10 -7.31
CA PHE A 51 -31.09 16.08 -7.01
C PHE A 51 -31.93 16.68 -8.15
N ARG A 52 -33.13 16.12 -8.35
CA ARG A 52 -34.14 16.64 -9.29
C ARG A 52 -34.73 17.96 -8.82
N PHE A 53 -35.01 18.04 -7.52
CA PHE A 53 -35.46 19.25 -6.84
C PHE A 53 -34.43 19.63 -5.79
N PRO A 54 -34.21 20.92 -5.49
CA PRO A 54 -33.20 21.38 -4.54
C PRO A 54 -33.64 21.15 -3.07
N VAL A 55 -34.13 19.95 -2.77
CA VAL A 55 -34.66 19.53 -1.46
C VAL A 55 -34.09 18.17 -1.09
N ARG A 56 -33.47 18.08 0.09
CA ARG A 56 -32.79 16.89 0.62
C ARG A 56 -33.78 15.79 1.03
N LYS A 57 -34.29 15.07 0.04
CA LYS A 57 -35.09 13.86 0.21
C LYS A 57 -34.58 12.74 -0.71
N ALA A 58 -34.64 11.50 -0.25
CA ALA A 58 -34.20 10.34 -1.02
C ALA A 58 -34.94 10.23 -2.37
N GLU A 59 -36.25 10.49 -2.41
CA GLU A 59 -37.07 10.48 -3.63
C GLU A 59 -36.62 11.48 -4.71
N ASN A 60 -35.85 12.50 -4.31
CA ASN A 60 -35.34 13.52 -5.21
C ASN A 60 -33.93 13.20 -5.74
N VAL A 61 -33.26 12.17 -5.22
CA VAL A 61 -31.90 11.80 -5.62
C VAL A 61 -31.91 11.22 -7.04
N ILE A 62 -31.09 11.80 -7.92
CA ILE A 62 -30.89 11.29 -9.29
C ILE A 62 -29.78 10.26 -9.32
N ASN A 63 -28.64 10.60 -8.71
CA ASN A 63 -27.46 9.75 -8.57
C ASN A 63 -26.48 10.36 -7.56
N SER A 64 -25.52 9.54 -7.11
CA SER A 64 -24.37 9.96 -6.30
C SER A 64 -23.10 9.91 -7.11
N THR A 65 -22.26 10.95 -7.01
CA THR A 65 -20.94 10.97 -7.67
C THR A 65 -19.77 10.83 -6.70
N LEU A 66 -20.08 10.53 -5.45
CA LEU A 66 -19.15 10.28 -4.35
C LEU A 66 -19.74 9.16 -3.48
N VAL A 67 -18.85 8.37 -2.87
CA VAL A 67 -19.19 7.41 -1.81
C VAL A 67 -18.60 7.96 -0.51
N VAL A 68 -19.38 7.97 0.57
CA VAL A 68 -18.95 8.51 1.86
C VAL A 68 -19.21 7.52 2.98
N PHE A 69 -18.18 7.24 3.77
CA PHE A 69 -18.26 6.45 4.99
C PHE A 69 -17.91 7.33 6.19
N ASP A 70 -18.77 7.33 7.22
CA ASP A 70 -18.57 8.09 8.46
C ASP A 70 -18.22 7.15 9.60
N ILE A 71 -16.97 7.19 10.05
CA ILE A 71 -16.47 6.39 11.16
C ILE A 71 -16.68 7.22 12.44
N ASP A 72 -17.69 6.85 13.24
CA ASP A 72 -18.14 7.58 14.43
C ASP A 72 -17.88 6.78 15.72
N GLN A 73 -16.61 6.48 16.00
CA GLN A 73 -16.22 5.70 17.18
C GLN A 73 -16.43 6.47 18.48
N LYS A 74 -16.99 5.79 19.50
CA LYS A 74 -17.28 6.33 20.83
C LYS A 74 -16.70 5.42 21.90
N LEU A 75 -16.13 6.03 22.93
CA LEU A 75 -15.70 5.31 24.13
C LEU A 75 -16.92 4.69 24.84
N GLY A 76 -16.75 3.48 25.35
CA GLY A 76 -17.78 2.76 26.11
C GLY A 76 -18.73 1.92 25.25
N GLU A 77 -18.54 1.83 23.93
CA GLU A 77 -19.39 1.06 23.01
C GLU A 77 -18.88 -0.36 22.72
N GLY A 78 -17.92 -0.84 23.53
CA GLY A 78 -17.46 -2.23 23.48
C GLY A 78 -16.35 -2.54 22.47
N TYR A 79 -15.76 -1.49 21.89
CA TYR A 79 -14.63 -1.57 20.96
C TYR A 79 -13.46 -0.65 21.35
N ASP A 80 -13.40 -0.20 22.61
CA ASP A 80 -12.40 0.76 23.11
C ASP A 80 -10.95 0.31 22.88
N ASP A 81 -10.66 -0.98 23.10
CA ASP A 81 -9.33 -1.57 22.89
C ASP A 81 -9.04 -1.95 21.42
N ASP A 82 -10.01 -1.75 20.52
CA ASP A 82 -9.99 -2.23 19.13
C ASP A 82 -10.43 -1.12 18.15
N MET A 83 -10.31 0.15 18.54
CA MET A 83 -10.67 1.29 17.71
C MET A 83 -9.76 1.40 16.49
N ILE A 84 -10.38 1.66 15.35
CA ILE A 84 -9.76 1.89 14.05
C ILE A 84 -9.07 3.24 14.07
N GLN A 85 -7.76 3.22 13.79
CA GLN A 85 -7.00 4.45 13.58
C GLN A 85 -7.12 4.94 12.13
N MET A 86 -6.94 6.24 11.91
CA MET A 86 -7.03 6.83 10.59
C MET A 86 -6.01 6.22 9.61
N GLU A 87 -4.80 5.95 10.12
CA GLU A 87 -3.70 5.35 9.38
C GLU A 87 -4.02 3.91 8.94
N GLU A 88 -4.77 3.15 9.73
CA GLU A 88 -5.17 1.78 9.36
C GLU A 88 -6.15 1.78 8.19
N VAL A 89 -7.07 2.76 8.17
CA VAL A 89 -8.01 2.95 7.06
C VAL A 89 -7.28 3.45 5.83
N GLU A 90 -6.36 4.39 5.99
CA GLU A 90 -5.51 4.84 4.90
C GLU A 90 -4.75 3.65 4.29
N ASP A 91 -4.12 2.81 5.11
CA ASP A 91 -3.44 1.61 4.63
C ASP A 91 -4.37 0.68 3.84
N ALA A 92 -5.61 0.47 4.30
CA ALA A 92 -6.62 -0.33 3.60
C ALA A 92 -6.99 0.27 2.24
N LEU A 93 -7.31 1.57 2.19
CA LEU A 93 -7.70 2.28 0.98
C LEU A 93 -6.56 2.32 -0.05
N ILE A 94 -5.32 2.49 0.42
CA ILE A 94 -4.15 2.46 -0.45
C ILE A 94 -3.85 1.02 -0.93
N ASP A 95 -4.10 -0.02 -0.11
CA ASP A 95 -3.99 -1.42 -0.54
C ASP A 95 -4.97 -1.74 -1.69
N LEU A 96 -6.20 -1.24 -1.58
CA LEU A 96 -7.23 -1.32 -2.63
C LEU A 96 -6.97 -0.40 -3.83
N CYS A 97 -5.91 0.41 -3.79
CA CYS A 97 -5.57 1.38 -4.83
C CYS A 97 -6.70 2.37 -5.16
N LEU A 98 -7.50 2.79 -4.17
CA LEU A 98 -8.63 3.69 -4.36
C LEU A 98 -8.21 5.16 -4.30
N GLU A 99 -8.74 6.01 -5.20
CA GLU A 99 -8.66 7.48 -5.12
C GLU A 99 -9.56 7.96 -3.97
N HIS A 100 -8.99 8.63 -2.97
CA HIS A 100 -9.73 8.95 -1.74
C HIS A 100 -9.31 10.25 -1.05
N VAL A 101 -10.24 10.77 -0.25
CA VAL A 101 -10.01 11.82 0.74
C VAL A 101 -10.39 11.27 2.11
N VAL A 102 -9.55 11.51 3.12
CA VAL A 102 -9.89 11.27 4.53
C VAL A 102 -9.82 12.59 5.28
N TYR A 103 -10.76 12.82 6.19
CA TYR A 103 -10.74 13.98 7.06
C TYR A 103 -11.37 13.70 8.42
N THR A 104 -10.79 14.26 9.48
CA THR A 104 -11.34 14.16 10.83
C THR A 104 -12.65 14.93 10.95
N SER A 105 -13.59 14.40 11.72
CA SER A 105 -14.83 15.10 12.06
C SER A 105 -14.60 16.17 13.14
N HIS A 106 -15.59 17.03 13.36
CA HIS A 106 -15.57 18.03 14.44
C HIS A 106 -15.37 17.41 15.83
N SER A 107 -15.91 16.20 16.04
CA SER A 107 -15.89 15.47 17.31
C SER A 107 -14.70 14.51 17.44
N HIS A 108 -13.77 14.52 16.48
CA HIS A 108 -12.56 13.71 16.56
C HIS A 108 -11.75 14.04 17.81
N ALA A 109 -11.30 13.00 18.50
CA ALA A 109 -10.25 13.06 19.51
C ALA A 109 -9.29 11.85 19.34
N PRO A 110 -8.03 11.92 19.79
CA PRO A 110 -7.08 10.82 19.67
C PRO A 110 -7.55 9.51 20.32
N GLU A 111 -8.31 9.62 21.40
CA GLU A 111 -8.82 8.49 22.20
C GLU A 111 -10.12 7.92 21.62
N ALA A 112 -10.77 8.68 20.73
CA ALA A 112 -11.97 8.29 20.00
C ALA A 112 -11.88 8.80 18.56
N PRO A 113 -11.09 8.14 17.68
CA PRO A 113 -10.88 8.60 16.32
C PRO A 113 -12.19 8.62 15.53
N ARG A 114 -12.53 9.78 14.95
CA ARG A 114 -13.76 9.96 14.17
C ARG A 114 -13.46 10.72 12.91
N PHE A 115 -13.74 10.11 11.78
CA PHE A 115 -13.32 10.64 10.49
C PHE A 115 -14.20 10.10 9.38
N ARG A 116 -14.14 10.78 8.23
CA ARG A 116 -14.89 10.41 7.05
C ARG A 116 -13.95 10.04 5.93
N ILE A 117 -14.36 9.05 5.16
CA ILE A 117 -13.73 8.63 3.92
C ILE A 117 -14.63 9.09 2.78
N ILE A 118 -14.06 9.77 1.79
CA ILE A 118 -14.72 10.09 0.53
C ILE A 118 -13.99 9.35 -0.58
N LEU A 119 -14.74 8.54 -1.34
CA LEU A 119 -14.24 7.85 -2.52
C LEU A 119 -14.93 8.39 -3.77
N LYS A 120 -14.20 8.38 -4.88
CA LYS A 120 -14.75 8.70 -6.19
C LYS A 120 -15.08 7.40 -6.93
N PRO A 121 -16.35 7.16 -7.29
CA PRO A 121 -16.73 6.04 -8.14
C PRO A 121 -16.33 6.28 -9.61
N SER A 122 -16.14 5.20 -10.38
CA SER A 122 -15.80 5.22 -11.81
C SER A 122 -16.88 5.88 -12.68
N ARG A 123 -18.13 5.79 -12.25
CA ARG A 123 -19.31 6.46 -12.81
C ARG A 123 -20.30 6.84 -11.69
N PRO A 124 -21.32 7.68 -11.95
CA PRO A 124 -22.37 7.93 -10.97
C PRO A 124 -23.07 6.64 -10.53
N VAL A 125 -23.37 6.54 -9.24
CA VAL A 125 -24.12 5.45 -8.62
C VAL A 125 -25.59 5.82 -8.57
N PHE A 126 -26.46 4.97 -9.13
CA PHE A 126 -27.90 5.21 -9.14
C PHE A 126 -28.58 4.70 -7.86
N PRO A 127 -29.75 5.24 -7.47
CA PRO A 127 -30.47 4.82 -6.28
C PRO A 127 -30.69 3.31 -6.16
N GLU A 128 -30.95 2.63 -7.28
CA GLU A 128 -31.21 1.20 -7.33
C GLU A 128 -29.95 0.34 -7.12
N GLU A 129 -28.77 0.93 -7.28
CA GLU A 129 -27.47 0.28 -7.12
C GLU A 129 -26.82 0.59 -5.76
N HIS A 130 -27.30 1.62 -5.07
CA HIS A 130 -26.64 2.23 -3.92
C HIS A 130 -26.20 1.23 -2.85
N ASP A 131 -27.14 0.42 -2.36
CA ASP A 131 -26.88 -0.48 -1.23
C ASP A 131 -25.86 -1.57 -1.60
N THR A 132 -25.97 -2.16 -2.79
CA THR A 132 -25.03 -3.19 -3.27
C THR A 132 -23.62 -2.61 -3.46
N ILE A 133 -23.51 -1.42 -4.04
CA ILE A 133 -22.20 -0.79 -4.28
C ILE A 133 -21.53 -0.42 -2.96
N TYR A 134 -22.25 0.24 -2.05
CA TYR A 134 -21.69 0.61 -0.75
C TYR A 134 -21.34 -0.61 0.09
N ALA A 135 -22.17 -1.66 0.09
CA ALA A 135 -21.89 -2.91 0.80
C ALA A 135 -20.61 -3.58 0.26
N ALA A 136 -20.43 -3.65 -1.07
CA ALA A 136 -19.27 -4.28 -1.67
C ALA A 136 -17.97 -3.51 -1.41
N ILE A 137 -18.01 -2.17 -1.45
CA ILE A 137 -16.86 -1.35 -1.09
C ILE A 137 -16.54 -1.53 0.41
N LEU A 138 -17.56 -1.48 1.27
CA LEU A 138 -17.40 -1.67 2.71
C LEU A 138 -16.79 -3.04 3.03
N GLU A 139 -17.26 -4.10 2.40
CA GLU A 139 -16.74 -5.46 2.59
C GLU A 139 -15.24 -5.55 2.29
N GLN A 140 -14.78 -4.97 1.18
CA GLN A 140 -13.36 -4.99 0.81
C GLN A 140 -12.48 -4.21 1.80
N ILE A 141 -12.94 -3.03 2.24
CA ILE A 141 -12.19 -2.23 3.22
C ILE A 141 -12.20 -2.95 4.57
N ASP A 142 -13.34 -3.51 4.98
CA ASP A 142 -13.49 -4.13 6.29
C ASP A 142 -12.84 -5.51 6.38
N GLU A 143 -12.65 -6.22 5.27
CA GLU A 143 -11.83 -7.43 5.20
C GLU A 143 -10.40 -7.13 5.68
N PHE A 144 -9.82 -6.01 5.24
CA PHE A 144 -8.51 -5.54 5.69
C PHE A 144 -8.52 -5.19 7.19
N LEU A 145 -9.60 -4.55 7.66
CA LEU A 145 -9.73 -4.08 9.04
C LEU A 145 -10.23 -5.17 10.00
N GLY A 146 -10.50 -6.39 9.51
CA GLY A 146 -10.95 -7.53 10.31
C GLY A 146 -12.37 -7.37 10.86
N GLY A 147 -13.29 -6.79 10.08
CA GLY A 147 -14.69 -6.62 10.47
C GLY A 147 -14.89 -5.57 11.57
N ARG A 148 -13.97 -4.60 11.69
CA ARG A 148 -14.05 -3.51 12.67
C ARG A 148 -14.82 -2.32 12.13
N MET A 149 -14.67 -2.01 10.84
CA MET A 149 -15.28 -0.85 10.19
C MET A 149 -16.79 -0.88 10.33
N ILE A 150 -17.44 -2.03 10.08
CA ILE A 150 -18.88 -2.18 10.22
C ILE A 150 -19.40 -1.87 11.64
N ARG A 151 -18.57 -2.06 12.67
CA ARG A 151 -18.91 -1.77 14.08
C ARG A 151 -18.79 -0.28 14.43
N ALA A 152 -17.94 0.44 13.70
CA ALA A 152 -17.61 1.85 13.94
C ALA A 152 -18.35 2.81 12.99
N LEU A 153 -19.01 2.28 11.96
CA LEU A 153 -19.63 3.05 10.89
C LEU A 153 -21.01 3.59 11.31
N ASP A 154 -21.22 4.89 11.15
CA ASP A 154 -22.55 5.48 11.30
C ASP A 154 -23.48 4.96 10.18
N PRO A 155 -24.71 4.52 10.47
CA PRO A 155 -25.65 3.97 9.47
C PRO A 155 -26.03 4.92 8.32
N CYS A 156 -25.64 6.19 8.37
CA CYS A 156 -25.84 7.19 7.33
C CYS A 156 -25.46 6.74 5.91
N TRP A 157 -24.49 5.82 5.79
CA TRP A 157 -24.05 5.27 4.50
C TRP A 157 -25.16 4.53 3.75
N LYS A 158 -26.25 4.12 4.44
CA LYS A 158 -27.45 3.50 3.84
C LYS A 158 -28.45 4.53 3.30
N SER A 159 -28.18 5.82 3.45
CA SER A 159 -29.13 6.89 3.13
C SER A 159 -28.69 7.71 1.91
N LEU A 160 -29.48 7.63 0.83
CA LEU A 160 -29.24 8.33 -0.45
C LEU A 160 -29.09 9.85 -0.31
N SER A 161 -29.76 10.47 0.67
CA SER A 161 -29.80 11.92 0.86
C SER A 161 -29.13 12.36 2.16
N HIS A 162 -28.22 11.56 2.70
CA HIS A 162 -27.50 11.94 3.91
C HIS A 162 -26.58 13.13 3.65
N CYS A 163 -26.55 14.09 4.59
CA CYS A 163 -25.62 15.21 4.53
C CYS A 163 -24.47 15.00 5.51
N PHE A 164 -23.26 15.35 5.08
CA PHE A 164 -22.06 15.27 5.87
C PHE A 164 -21.50 16.67 6.11
N TYR A 165 -20.99 16.93 7.30
CA TYR A 165 -20.26 18.16 7.57
C TYR A 165 -18.99 18.21 6.71
N VAL A 166 -18.71 19.39 6.15
CA VAL A 166 -17.40 19.67 5.53
C VAL A 166 -16.28 19.61 6.57
N TYR A 167 -15.02 19.71 6.16
CA TYR A 167 -13.91 19.58 7.10
C TYR A 167 -13.93 20.68 8.17
N THR A 168 -14.27 20.29 9.40
CA THR A 168 -14.47 21.20 10.52
C THR A 168 -13.83 20.64 11.79
N ALA A 169 -13.30 21.52 12.64
CA ALA A 169 -12.68 21.14 13.90
C ALA A 169 -13.19 22.01 15.07
N HIS A 170 -13.31 21.41 16.25
CA HIS A 170 -13.52 22.18 17.47
C HIS A 170 -12.24 22.92 17.87
N PRO A 171 -12.30 24.16 18.41
CA PRO A 171 -11.12 24.91 18.85
C PRO A 171 -10.16 24.09 19.72
N ASP A 172 -10.68 23.39 20.73
CA ASP A 172 -9.88 22.59 21.68
C ASP A 172 -9.20 21.36 21.06
N ARG A 173 -9.65 20.94 19.87
CA ARG A 173 -9.18 19.72 19.19
C ARG A 173 -8.55 20.02 17.83
N LYS A 174 -8.39 21.30 17.49
CA LYS A 174 -7.82 21.74 16.20
C LYS A 174 -6.44 21.14 15.95
N GLN A 175 -5.61 20.97 16.99
CA GLN A 175 -4.27 20.37 16.81
C GLN A 175 -4.29 18.92 16.35
N PHE A 176 -5.42 18.22 16.48
CA PHE A 176 -5.61 16.83 16.04
C PHE A 176 -6.39 16.75 14.72
N ALA A 177 -6.82 17.89 14.17
CA ALA A 177 -7.55 17.90 12.92
C ALA A 177 -6.62 17.56 11.76
N THR A 178 -6.94 16.48 11.06
CA THR A 178 -6.16 15.99 9.92
C THR A 178 -7.07 15.80 8.71
N SER A 179 -6.57 16.17 7.53
CA SER A 179 -7.16 15.76 6.27
C SER A 179 -6.10 15.59 5.20
N PHE A 180 -6.30 14.62 4.33
CA PHE A 180 -5.41 14.37 3.20
C PHE A 180 -6.18 13.82 2.01
N TYR A 181 -5.56 13.99 0.85
CA TYR A 181 -5.97 13.40 -0.42
C TYR A 181 -4.88 12.43 -0.87
N ASN A 182 -5.31 11.26 -1.33
CA ASN A 182 -4.41 10.27 -1.92
C ASN A 182 -4.88 9.91 -3.34
N PRO A 183 -3.98 9.99 -4.34
CA PRO A 183 -4.30 9.58 -5.70
C PRO A 183 -4.46 8.06 -5.77
N GLY A 184 -5.34 7.60 -6.66
CA GLY A 184 -5.60 6.19 -6.90
C GLY A 184 -6.54 6.00 -8.09
N ASN A 185 -7.16 4.83 -8.15
CA ASN A 185 -8.19 4.51 -9.14
C ASN A 185 -9.58 4.85 -8.58
N PRO A 186 -10.52 5.32 -9.41
CA PRO A 186 -11.91 5.38 -9.00
C PRO A 186 -12.44 4.00 -8.58
N ALA A 187 -13.34 3.96 -7.61
CA ALA A 187 -14.04 2.73 -7.20
C ALA A 187 -14.88 2.21 -8.37
N ASP A 188 -14.55 1.02 -8.90
CA ASP A 188 -15.18 0.50 -10.10
C ASP A 188 -16.61 0.00 -9.84
N VAL A 189 -17.58 0.85 -10.15
CA VAL A 189 -19.00 0.59 -9.87
C VAL A 189 -19.49 -0.69 -10.54
N ASP A 190 -19.01 -1.00 -11.75
CA ASP A 190 -19.50 -2.17 -12.47
C ASP A 190 -18.95 -3.47 -11.86
N ASP A 191 -17.69 -3.47 -11.40
CA ASP A 191 -17.11 -4.58 -10.65
C ASP A 191 -17.82 -4.79 -9.30
N TYR A 192 -18.02 -3.70 -8.55
CA TYR A 192 -18.74 -3.75 -7.26
C TYR A 192 -20.19 -4.21 -7.42
N LYS A 193 -20.85 -3.86 -8.54
CA LYS A 193 -22.20 -4.33 -8.84
C LYS A 193 -22.24 -5.84 -9.07
N LEU A 194 -21.25 -6.38 -9.78
CA LEU A 194 -21.11 -7.82 -10.02
C LEU A 194 -20.81 -8.60 -8.74
N HIS A 195 -20.17 -7.97 -7.76
CA HIS A 195 -19.90 -8.58 -6.46
C HIS A 195 -21.19 -8.94 -5.68
N MET A 196 -22.30 -8.24 -5.93
CA MET A 196 -23.61 -8.50 -5.31
C MET A 196 -23.57 -8.60 -3.77
N SER A 197 -22.70 -7.84 -3.13
CA SER A 197 -22.55 -7.88 -1.67
C SER A 197 -23.80 -7.39 -0.94
N SER A 198 -24.11 -8.04 0.17
CA SER A 198 -25.07 -7.56 1.18
C SER A 198 -24.41 -7.22 2.51
N TYR A 199 -23.07 -7.14 2.54
CA TYR A 199 -22.30 -6.91 3.76
C TYR A 199 -22.76 -5.66 4.50
N GLY A 200 -23.12 -5.81 5.78
CA GLY A 200 -23.54 -4.69 6.62
C GLY A 200 -24.98 -4.21 6.43
N LEU A 201 -25.71 -4.63 5.39
CA LEU A 201 -27.07 -4.17 5.13
C LEU A 201 -28.04 -4.64 6.22
N ASP A 202 -27.95 -5.90 6.63
CA ASP A 202 -28.85 -6.54 7.61
C ASP A 202 -28.47 -6.27 9.07
N LEU A 203 -27.30 -5.67 9.32
CA LEU A 203 -26.81 -5.42 10.66
C LEU A 203 -27.55 -4.24 11.32
N ALA A 204 -28.46 -4.57 12.24
CA ALA A 204 -28.90 -3.67 13.30
C ALA A 204 -27.84 -3.70 14.40
N TYR A 205 -26.96 -2.69 14.44
CA TYR A 205 -25.89 -2.60 15.42
C TYR A 205 -26.43 -2.65 16.86
N LYS A 206 -25.90 -3.57 17.68
CA LYS A 206 -26.06 -3.61 19.13
C LYS A 206 -24.67 -3.61 19.76
N PRO A 207 -24.28 -2.58 20.53
CA PRO A 207 -22.97 -2.56 21.17
C PRO A 207 -22.82 -3.77 22.11
N GLY A 208 -21.68 -4.45 22.01
CA GLY A 208 -21.33 -5.54 22.91
C GLY A 208 -20.87 -5.00 24.26
N PRO A 209 -20.89 -5.81 25.34
CA PRO A 209 -20.38 -5.39 26.63
C PRO A 209 -18.88 -5.05 26.56
N ALA A 210 -18.48 -4.01 27.31
CA ALA A 210 -17.09 -3.58 27.44
C ALA A 210 -16.17 -4.76 27.81
N ARG A 211 -15.11 -4.97 27.02
CA ARG A 211 -14.10 -5.99 27.32
C ARG A 211 -13.05 -5.39 28.26
N LYS A 212 -12.52 -6.22 29.16
CA LYS A 212 -11.40 -5.81 30.02
C LYS A 212 -10.12 -5.78 29.20
N ALA A 213 -9.45 -4.63 29.19
CA ALA A 213 -8.12 -4.48 28.63
C ALA A 213 -7.15 -5.51 29.23
N SER A 214 -6.70 -6.46 28.41
CA SER A 214 -5.61 -7.36 28.80
C SER A 214 -4.29 -6.66 28.49
N GLY A 215 -3.74 -5.97 29.49
CA GLY A 215 -2.41 -5.39 29.42
C GLY A 215 -1.35 -6.47 29.19
N GLY A 216 -0.79 -6.53 27.99
CA GLY A 216 0.41 -7.28 27.69
C GLY A 216 1.27 -6.48 26.71
N THR A 217 2.36 -5.90 27.19
CA THR A 217 3.43 -5.32 26.38
C THR A 217 4.30 -6.43 25.77
N GLY A 218 3.72 -7.29 24.93
CA GLY A 218 4.43 -8.20 24.02
C GLY A 218 4.36 -7.67 22.58
N ALA A 219 5.14 -8.22 21.65
CA ALA A 219 5.11 -8.04 20.18
C ALA A 219 5.16 -6.62 19.56
N ARG A 220 4.87 -5.58 20.33
CA ARG A 220 4.80 -4.18 19.94
C ARG A 220 6.23 -3.69 19.64
N GLY A 221 6.47 -3.36 18.37
CA GLY A 221 7.76 -2.96 17.83
C GLY A 221 8.43 -3.97 16.89
N ARG A 222 8.01 -5.25 16.90
CA ARG A 222 8.57 -6.29 16.01
C ARG A 222 8.18 -6.12 14.55
N SER A 223 7.08 -5.42 14.27
CA SER A 223 6.67 -5.06 12.91
C SER A 223 7.78 -4.31 12.15
N TYR A 224 8.57 -3.45 12.81
CA TYR A 224 9.69 -2.75 12.18
C TYR A 224 10.83 -3.69 11.75
N GLN A 225 11.13 -4.73 12.54
CA GLN A 225 12.16 -5.71 12.19
C GLN A 225 11.71 -6.57 11.00
N LEU A 226 10.47 -7.04 11.04
CA LEU A 226 9.84 -7.77 9.92
C LEU A 226 9.80 -6.88 8.66
N ASN A 227 9.52 -5.58 8.80
CA ASN A 227 9.55 -4.62 7.69
C ASN A 227 10.92 -4.46 7.05
N ARG A 228 11.99 -4.53 7.86
CA ARG A 228 13.35 -4.50 7.33
C ARG A 228 13.67 -5.74 6.49
N ILE A 229 13.15 -6.90 6.89
CA ILE A 229 13.28 -8.14 6.12
C ILE A 229 12.52 -8.01 4.79
N VAL A 230 11.27 -7.53 4.81
CA VAL A 230 10.49 -7.26 3.59
C VAL A 230 11.25 -6.29 2.67
N GLY A 231 11.71 -5.16 3.20
CA GLY A 231 12.45 -4.15 2.43
C GLY A 231 13.73 -4.69 1.80
N GLY A 232 14.42 -5.63 2.45
CA GLY A 232 15.61 -6.28 1.90
C GLY A 232 15.32 -7.33 0.81
N MET A 233 14.07 -7.76 0.66
CA MET A 233 13.68 -8.85 -0.23
C MET A 233 12.74 -8.43 -1.37
N ILE A 234 12.10 -7.26 -1.26
CA ILE A 234 11.00 -6.83 -2.11
C ILE A 234 11.31 -6.80 -3.61
N THR A 235 12.55 -6.48 -3.95
CA THR A 235 13.04 -6.40 -5.33
C THR A 235 13.37 -7.79 -5.87
N SER A 236 13.88 -8.69 -5.03
CA SER A 236 14.54 -9.92 -5.44
C SER A 236 13.81 -11.21 -5.09
N SER A 237 12.60 -11.12 -4.56
CA SER A 237 11.84 -12.27 -4.05
C SER A 237 10.35 -12.12 -4.37
N THR A 238 9.66 -13.24 -4.56
CA THR A 238 8.20 -13.27 -4.70
C THR A 238 7.50 -13.00 -3.36
N GLU A 239 6.22 -12.62 -3.39
CA GLU A 239 5.41 -12.42 -2.18
C GLU A 239 5.40 -13.66 -1.28
N GLU A 240 5.25 -14.83 -1.88
CA GLU A 240 5.26 -16.12 -1.18
C GLU A 240 6.62 -16.45 -0.54
N GLU A 241 7.73 -16.16 -1.23
CA GLU A 241 9.08 -16.33 -0.67
C GLU A 241 9.35 -15.37 0.50
N ILE A 242 8.83 -14.14 0.41
CA ILE A 242 8.92 -13.15 1.49
C ILE A 242 8.10 -13.61 2.68
N ALA A 243 6.84 -14.01 2.48
CA ALA A 243 5.97 -14.53 3.54
C ALA A 243 6.60 -15.75 4.23
N ARG A 244 7.14 -16.70 3.46
CA ARG A 244 7.80 -17.90 4.02
C ARG A 244 8.99 -17.52 4.88
N ARG A 245 9.85 -16.63 4.41
CA ARG A 245 11.04 -16.19 5.14
C ARG A 245 10.69 -15.40 6.40
N LEU A 246 9.66 -14.57 6.35
CA LEU A 246 9.14 -13.89 7.55
C LEU A 246 8.62 -14.89 8.57
N PHE A 247 7.88 -15.90 8.13
CA PHE A 247 7.31 -16.93 8.99
C PHE A 247 8.40 -17.81 9.63
N GLU A 248 9.39 -18.24 8.84
CA GLU A 248 10.57 -18.95 9.34
C GLU A 248 11.34 -18.11 10.36
N TYR A 249 11.62 -16.84 10.05
CA TYR A 249 12.34 -15.94 10.94
C TYR A 249 11.59 -15.74 12.28
N ASP A 250 10.27 -15.50 12.23
CA ASP A 250 9.44 -15.34 13.43
C ASP A 250 9.43 -16.64 14.27
N ASN A 251 9.37 -17.81 13.62
CA ASN A 251 9.40 -19.10 14.31
C ASN A 251 10.78 -19.43 14.93
N THR A 252 11.89 -18.99 14.32
CA THR A 252 13.23 -19.33 14.80
C THR A 252 13.76 -18.34 15.83
N GLU A 253 13.63 -17.04 15.55
CA GLU A 253 14.22 -15.99 16.39
C GLU A 253 13.30 -15.61 17.56
N HIS A 254 12.00 -15.93 17.47
CA HIS A 254 10.99 -15.56 18.46
C HIS A 254 10.14 -16.74 18.93
N ALA A 255 10.71 -17.95 18.93
CA ALA A 255 10.03 -19.15 19.41
C ALA A 255 9.42 -18.95 20.81
N GLY A 256 8.11 -19.20 20.95
CA GLY A 256 7.33 -19.00 22.18
C GLY A 256 6.78 -17.59 22.42
N ASP A 257 7.12 -16.62 21.57
CA ASP A 257 6.59 -15.26 21.55
C ASP A 257 6.44 -14.78 20.10
N GLU A 258 5.88 -15.63 19.23
CA GLU A 258 5.83 -15.38 17.79
C GLU A 258 4.84 -14.25 17.44
N TYR A 259 5.27 -13.30 16.63
CA TYR A 259 4.46 -12.17 16.20
C TYR A 259 3.18 -12.59 15.48
N PHE A 260 3.23 -13.61 14.62
CA PHE A 260 2.07 -14.06 13.86
C PHE A 260 1.12 -14.98 14.66
N ARG A 261 1.49 -15.39 15.88
CA ARG A 261 0.64 -16.17 16.79
C ARG A 261 0.08 -15.34 17.95
N ASP A 262 0.54 -14.11 18.10
CA ASP A 262 0.05 -13.21 19.15
C ASP A 262 -1.43 -12.86 18.93
N ARG A 263 -2.29 -13.38 19.81
CA ARG A 263 -3.75 -13.21 19.76
C ARG A 263 -4.22 -11.79 20.07
N GLN A 264 -3.34 -10.90 20.53
CA GLN A 264 -3.64 -9.49 20.65
C GLN A 264 -3.94 -8.87 19.28
N TYR A 265 -3.28 -9.31 18.22
CA TYR A 265 -3.58 -8.88 16.85
C TYR A 265 -4.73 -9.70 16.28
N THR A 266 -5.82 -9.02 15.93
CA THR A 266 -7.04 -9.65 15.41
C THR A 266 -6.77 -10.51 14.17
N ARG A 267 -5.87 -10.09 13.26
CA ARG A 267 -5.50 -10.88 12.08
C ARG A 267 -4.86 -12.24 12.37
N ASN A 268 -4.24 -12.41 13.54
CA ASN A 268 -3.61 -13.66 14.00
C ASN A 268 -4.61 -14.64 14.62
N ARG A 269 -5.85 -14.20 14.86
CA ARG A 269 -6.89 -15.05 15.46
C ARG A 269 -7.43 -16.04 14.43
N PRO A 270 -7.69 -17.29 14.81
CA PRO A 270 -8.27 -18.28 13.90
C PRO A 270 -9.72 -17.93 13.53
N LEU A 271 -10.05 -18.09 12.25
CA LEU A 271 -11.42 -18.10 11.75
C LEU A 271 -12.15 -19.38 12.17
N PRO A 272 -13.50 -19.43 12.10
CA PRO A 272 -14.25 -20.65 12.41
C PRO A 272 -13.76 -21.84 11.57
N GLY A 273 -13.32 -22.91 12.23
CA GLY A 273 -12.76 -24.10 11.58
C GLY A 273 -11.28 -24.00 11.17
N GLU A 274 -10.63 -22.85 11.39
CA GLU A 274 -9.21 -22.64 11.10
C GLU A 274 -8.33 -23.07 12.28
N THR A 275 -7.20 -23.70 11.99
CA THR A 275 -6.19 -24.00 13.03
C THR A 275 -5.38 -22.75 13.37
N GLN A 276 -4.78 -22.72 14.56
CA GLN A 276 -3.91 -21.60 14.97
C GLN A 276 -2.73 -21.39 14.00
N GLU A 277 -2.21 -22.47 13.43
CA GLU A 277 -1.09 -22.41 12.49
C GLU A 277 -1.52 -21.86 11.13
N ALA A 278 -2.70 -22.26 10.64
CA ALA A 278 -3.28 -21.69 9.42
C ALA A 278 -3.56 -20.19 9.57
N ALA A 279 -4.06 -19.77 10.73
CA ALA A 279 -4.29 -18.36 11.05
C ALA A 279 -3.00 -17.54 11.08
N ALA A 280 -1.93 -18.09 11.68
CA ALA A 280 -0.62 -17.45 11.72
C ALA A 280 -0.02 -17.31 10.32
N TRP A 281 -0.13 -18.35 9.49
CA TRP A 281 0.34 -18.32 8.10
C TRP A 281 -0.46 -17.31 7.26
N ARG A 282 -1.79 -17.27 7.41
CA ARG A 282 -2.66 -16.27 6.77
C ARG A 282 -2.23 -14.86 7.15
N SER A 283 -2.05 -14.60 8.45
CA SER A 283 -1.60 -13.30 8.95
C SER A 283 -0.24 -12.89 8.37
N CYS A 284 0.72 -13.83 8.29
CA CYS A 284 2.03 -13.58 7.69
C CYS A 284 1.92 -13.19 6.21
N LYS A 285 1.11 -13.89 5.43
CA LYS A 285 0.87 -13.56 4.02
C LYS A 285 0.25 -12.17 3.87
N THR A 286 -0.78 -11.86 4.66
CA THR A 286 -1.41 -10.53 4.67
C THR A 286 -0.39 -9.43 5.03
N PHE A 287 0.45 -9.67 6.05
CA PHE A 287 1.51 -8.75 6.44
C PHE A 287 2.52 -8.51 5.32
N ALA A 288 3.02 -9.59 4.69
CA ALA A 288 3.97 -9.52 3.59
C ALA A 288 3.39 -8.71 2.42
N ARG A 289 2.16 -9.02 2.02
CA ARG A 289 1.45 -8.36 0.92
C ARG A 289 1.30 -6.86 1.15
N SER A 290 0.75 -6.47 2.30
CA SER A 290 0.53 -5.07 2.68
C SER A 290 1.84 -4.26 2.64
N HIS A 291 2.93 -4.81 3.19
CA HIS A 291 4.21 -4.12 3.23
C HIS A 291 4.94 -4.09 1.89
N ILE A 292 4.81 -5.13 1.07
CA ILE A 292 5.28 -5.11 -0.33
C ILE A 292 4.57 -4.00 -1.10
N ASN A 293 3.25 -3.89 -0.97
CA ASN A 293 2.48 -2.83 -1.62
C ASN A 293 2.91 -1.44 -1.15
N SER A 294 3.06 -1.25 0.16
CA SER A 294 3.58 0.00 0.76
C SER A 294 4.94 0.42 0.20
N LEU A 295 5.88 -0.51 0.15
CA LEU A 295 7.23 -0.24 -0.37
C LEU A 295 7.24 -0.02 -1.89
N LYS A 296 6.50 -0.82 -2.69
CA LYS A 296 6.36 -0.60 -4.14
C LYS A 296 5.85 0.81 -4.46
N ARG A 297 4.97 1.37 -3.63
CA ARG A 297 4.50 2.76 -3.77
C ARG A 297 5.59 3.80 -3.48
N LYS A 298 6.47 3.57 -2.49
CA LYS A 298 7.64 4.44 -2.24
C LYS A 298 8.65 4.42 -3.39
N PHE A 299 8.75 3.30 -4.11
CA PHE A 299 9.62 3.15 -5.27
C PHE A 299 8.98 3.58 -6.61
N ARG A 300 7.71 4.03 -6.64
CA ARG A 300 6.99 4.38 -7.90
C ARG A 300 7.45 5.66 -8.59
N LYS A 301 8.43 6.40 -8.06
CA LYS A 301 9.15 7.44 -8.82
C LYS A 301 10.26 6.77 -9.65
N GLN A 302 9.92 6.14 -10.76
CA GLN A 302 10.92 5.67 -11.71
C GLN A 302 10.61 6.20 -13.11
N GLU A 303 11.04 7.45 -13.36
CA GLU A 303 11.26 7.95 -14.72
C GLU A 303 12.45 7.22 -15.40
N ASP A 304 13.27 6.50 -14.61
CA ASP A 304 14.53 5.85 -14.99
C ASP A 304 14.42 4.49 -15.71
N ILE A 305 13.22 3.99 -16.05
CA ILE A 305 13.06 2.64 -16.66
C ILE A 305 12.97 2.69 -18.20
N LYS A 306 12.83 3.89 -18.79
CA LYS A 306 12.74 4.02 -20.24
C LYS A 306 14.08 3.66 -20.87
N ILE A 307 14.11 2.64 -21.73
CA ILE A 307 15.32 2.27 -22.47
C ILE A 307 15.65 3.42 -23.44
N VAL A 308 16.86 3.94 -23.35
CA VAL A 308 17.40 4.98 -24.21
C VAL A 308 18.64 4.45 -24.91
N GLU A 309 18.66 4.52 -26.24
CA GLU A 309 19.86 4.21 -27.01
C GLU A 309 20.82 5.39 -26.94
N ALA A 310 21.77 5.33 -25.99
CA ALA A 310 22.76 6.38 -25.77
C ALA A 310 24.19 5.83 -25.88
N LYS A 311 25.12 6.68 -26.31
CA LYS A 311 26.57 6.38 -26.27
C LYS A 311 27.12 6.64 -24.88
N ALA A 312 28.08 5.84 -24.43
CA ALA A 312 28.77 6.01 -23.15
C ALA A 312 29.37 7.42 -23.02
N GLN A 313 28.88 8.20 -22.04
CA GLN A 313 29.35 9.57 -21.82
C GLN A 313 30.53 9.68 -20.85
N SER A 314 30.74 8.68 -19.98
CA SER A 314 31.84 8.68 -19.00
C SER A 314 32.19 7.26 -18.51
N ARG A 315 33.45 7.07 -18.12
CA ARG A 315 33.98 5.85 -17.49
C ARG A 315 34.00 5.91 -15.96
N GLU A 316 33.61 7.04 -15.37
CA GLU A 316 33.59 7.17 -13.91
C GLU A 316 32.56 6.23 -13.27
N PRO A 317 32.69 5.90 -11.98
CA PRO A 317 31.67 5.14 -11.27
C PRO A 317 30.37 5.94 -11.14
N MET A 318 29.25 5.27 -11.34
CA MET A 318 27.90 5.82 -11.18
C MET A 318 27.49 5.80 -9.69
N PRO A 319 26.64 6.73 -9.23
CA PRO A 319 26.01 6.64 -7.91
C PRO A 319 25.17 5.37 -7.78
N THR A 320 24.78 5.02 -6.55
CA THR A 320 23.86 3.89 -6.34
C THR A 320 22.46 4.28 -6.81
N HIS A 321 21.93 3.59 -7.82
CA HIS A 321 20.62 3.84 -8.42
C HIS A 321 20.08 2.59 -9.10
N ASP A 322 18.80 2.61 -9.49
CA ASP A 322 18.16 1.51 -10.22
C ASP A 322 18.13 1.85 -11.71
N ALA A 323 18.48 0.89 -12.57
CA ALA A 323 18.44 1.06 -14.02
C ALA A 323 18.21 -0.27 -14.75
N MET A 324 17.68 -0.18 -15.97
CA MET A 324 17.70 -1.30 -16.92
C MET A 324 19.15 -1.56 -17.32
N ILE A 325 19.60 -2.79 -17.21
CA ILE A 325 20.96 -3.20 -17.59
C ILE A 325 20.90 -4.38 -18.57
N LYS A 326 21.80 -4.38 -19.55
CA LYS A 326 21.99 -5.46 -20.52
C LYS A 326 23.26 -6.23 -20.21
N PHE A 327 23.16 -7.55 -20.11
CA PHE A 327 24.33 -8.43 -20.03
C PHE A 327 25.01 -8.47 -21.41
N ARG A 328 26.20 -7.87 -21.54
CA ARG A 328 26.84 -7.66 -22.85
C ARG A 328 27.85 -8.75 -23.20
N SER A 329 28.73 -9.08 -22.27
CA SER A 329 29.76 -10.10 -22.50
C SER A 329 30.12 -10.79 -21.20
N ILE A 330 30.42 -12.09 -21.28
CA ILE A 330 30.71 -12.91 -20.10
C ILE A 330 32.00 -13.68 -20.35
N LYS A 331 33.01 -13.43 -19.51
CA LYS A 331 34.34 -14.02 -19.66
C LYS A 331 34.67 -14.89 -18.46
N SER A 332 34.65 -16.20 -18.66
CA SER A 332 35.16 -17.17 -17.68
C SER A 332 36.67 -16.99 -17.52
N GLN A 333 37.13 -16.91 -16.28
CA GLN A 333 38.53 -16.67 -15.93
C GLN A 333 38.92 -17.45 -14.69
N VAL A 334 40.18 -17.87 -14.62
CA VAL A 334 40.76 -18.40 -13.40
C VAL A 334 41.38 -17.24 -12.61
N THR A 335 41.13 -17.18 -11.30
CA THR A 335 41.76 -16.19 -10.42
C THR A 335 43.26 -16.46 -10.28
N LYS A 336 44.03 -15.48 -9.80
CA LYS A 336 45.48 -15.65 -9.56
C LYS A 336 45.82 -16.83 -8.63
N LYS A 337 44.87 -17.29 -7.82
CA LYS A 337 45.01 -18.42 -6.87
C LYS A 337 44.41 -19.74 -7.39
N GLY A 338 44.02 -19.82 -8.67
CA GLY A 338 43.49 -21.04 -9.28
C GLY A 338 41.97 -21.26 -9.11
N GLY A 339 41.26 -20.40 -8.38
CA GLY A 339 39.81 -20.50 -8.22
C GLY A 339 39.04 -20.05 -9.47
N GLN A 340 37.86 -20.63 -9.70
CA GLN A 340 36.98 -20.29 -10.82
C GLN A 340 36.34 -18.90 -10.64
N SER A 341 36.26 -18.11 -11.71
CA SER A 341 35.55 -16.83 -11.73
C SER A 341 34.92 -16.55 -13.10
N ALA A 342 33.92 -15.68 -13.13
CA ALA A 342 33.37 -15.13 -14.36
C ALA A 342 33.29 -13.61 -14.23
N LEU A 343 33.82 -12.87 -15.22
CA LEU A 343 33.69 -11.43 -15.31
C LEU A 343 32.58 -11.09 -16.30
N VAL A 344 31.54 -10.43 -15.81
CA VAL A 344 30.35 -10.05 -16.57
C VAL A 344 30.43 -8.57 -16.86
N GLU A 345 30.37 -8.19 -18.13
CA GLU A 345 30.21 -6.81 -18.59
C GLU A 345 28.72 -6.48 -18.71
N LEU A 346 28.30 -5.40 -18.06
CA LEU A 346 26.93 -4.91 -18.06
C LEU A 346 26.88 -3.51 -18.66
N GLN A 347 25.91 -3.28 -19.54
CA GLN A 347 25.64 -1.98 -20.13
C GLN A 347 24.36 -1.41 -19.52
N VAL A 348 24.42 -0.16 -19.05
CA VAL A 348 23.23 0.57 -18.58
C VAL A 348 22.41 1.00 -19.79
N MET A 349 21.12 0.72 -19.76
CA MET A 349 20.20 0.91 -20.89
C MET A 349 19.18 2.03 -20.65
N SER A 350 19.07 2.56 -19.42
CA SER A 350 18.07 3.56 -19.06
C SER A 350 18.62 4.61 -18.09
N GLY A 351 17.87 5.71 -17.92
CA GLY A 351 18.21 6.83 -17.04
C GLY A 351 19.39 7.69 -17.53
N ASP A 352 19.85 8.59 -16.67
CA ASP A 352 20.96 9.54 -16.95
C ASP A 352 22.31 8.87 -17.24
N HIS A 353 22.39 7.56 -17.00
CA HIS A 353 23.60 6.77 -17.17
C HIS A 353 23.53 5.77 -18.33
N ALA A 354 22.49 5.87 -19.17
CA ALA A 354 22.34 5.04 -20.36
C ALA A 354 23.60 5.08 -21.25
N GLY A 355 23.98 3.91 -21.77
CA GLY A 355 25.18 3.69 -22.57
C GLY A 355 26.45 3.40 -21.76
N ARG A 356 26.49 3.62 -20.43
CA ARG A 356 27.67 3.35 -19.60
C ARG A 356 27.86 1.86 -19.34
N HIS A 357 29.10 1.45 -19.06
CA HIS A 357 29.47 0.06 -18.82
C HIS A 357 30.03 -0.11 -17.41
N PHE A 358 29.72 -1.24 -16.77
CA PHE A 358 30.35 -1.68 -15.54
C PHE A 358 30.57 -3.19 -15.54
N TRP A 359 31.36 -3.68 -14.59
CA TRP A 359 31.73 -5.10 -14.53
C TRP A 359 31.41 -5.68 -13.17
N HIS A 360 30.80 -6.87 -13.16
CA HIS A 360 30.57 -7.64 -11.95
C HIS A 360 31.33 -8.97 -12.04
N ARG A 361 32.00 -9.36 -10.95
CA ARG A 361 32.77 -10.60 -10.89
C ARG A 361 32.06 -11.62 -10.02
N PHE A 362 31.78 -12.78 -10.60
CA PHE A 362 31.28 -13.95 -9.89
C PHE A 362 32.42 -14.91 -9.57
N TYR A 363 32.31 -15.60 -8.45
CA TYR A 363 33.29 -16.55 -7.93
C TYR A 363 32.67 -17.94 -7.75
N GLY A 364 33.41 -18.96 -8.16
CA GLY A 364 33.03 -20.37 -8.01
C GLY A 364 34.08 -21.15 -7.24
N ASP A 365 34.15 -22.46 -7.48
CA ASP A 365 35.00 -23.39 -6.74
C ASP A 365 36.46 -22.93 -6.67
N GLY A 366 37.09 -23.14 -5.51
CA GLY A 366 38.46 -22.69 -5.24
C GLY A 366 38.60 -21.21 -4.85
N CYS A 367 37.50 -20.47 -4.72
CA CYS A 367 37.49 -19.13 -4.15
C CYS A 367 37.07 -19.13 -2.67
N HIS A 368 37.07 -17.95 -2.02
CA HIS A 368 36.65 -17.81 -0.63
C HIS A 368 35.17 -18.20 -0.44
N PRO A 369 34.78 -19.00 0.57
CA PRO A 369 33.41 -19.50 0.74
C PRO A 369 32.34 -18.40 0.76
N THR A 370 32.61 -17.28 1.44
CA THR A 370 31.69 -16.13 1.45
C THR A 370 31.48 -15.52 0.06
N ALA A 371 32.53 -15.43 -0.75
CA ALA A 371 32.43 -14.89 -2.11
C ALA A 371 31.63 -15.82 -3.03
N ILE A 372 31.80 -17.14 -2.85
CA ILE A 372 31.00 -18.16 -3.55
C ILE A 372 29.52 -18.03 -3.16
N LYS A 373 29.22 -17.93 -1.85
CA LYS A 373 27.84 -17.78 -1.36
C LYS A 373 27.16 -16.52 -1.92
N ILE A 374 27.86 -15.38 -1.93
CA ILE A 374 27.35 -14.13 -2.50
C ILE A 374 27.14 -14.29 -4.02
N SER A 375 28.13 -14.85 -4.72
CA SER A 375 28.05 -15.05 -6.17
C SER A 375 26.90 -15.98 -6.56
N LYS A 376 26.68 -17.05 -5.80
CA LYS A 376 25.58 -17.99 -6.02
C LYS A 376 24.22 -17.31 -5.80
N SER A 377 24.08 -16.53 -4.73
CA SER A 377 22.88 -15.72 -4.48
C SER A 377 22.56 -14.76 -5.62
N ILE A 378 23.56 -14.04 -6.14
CA ILE A 378 23.36 -13.13 -7.29
C ILE A 378 23.07 -13.93 -8.55
N GLN A 379 23.77 -15.05 -8.79
CA GLN A 379 23.52 -15.93 -9.95
C GLN A 379 22.08 -16.45 -9.96
N ASP A 380 21.56 -16.89 -8.82
CA ASP A 380 20.18 -17.38 -8.73
C ASP A 380 19.18 -16.25 -9.03
N LYS A 381 19.48 -15.01 -8.62
CA LYS A 381 18.68 -13.83 -9.00
C LYS A 381 18.77 -13.50 -10.49
N VAL A 382 19.95 -13.65 -11.12
CA VAL A 382 20.11 -13.50 -12.58
C VAL A 382 19.28 -14.55 -13.31
N ALA A 383 19.34 -15.81 -12.87
CA ALA A 383 18.57 -16.91 -13.42
C ALA A 383 17.06 -16.61 -13.39
N LYS A 384 16.56 -16.16 -12.24
CA LYS A 384 15.15 -15.75 -12.08
C LYS A 384 14.77 -14.54 -12.94
N ALA A 385 15.57 -13.47 -12.91
CA ALA A 385 15.28 -12.23 -13.64
C ALA A 385 15.32 -12.42 -15.16
N THR A 386 16.20 -13.30 -15.66
CA THR A 386 16.32 -13.64 -17.09
C THR A 386 15.42 -14.81 -17.50
N LYS A 387 14.76 -15.49 -16.56
CA LYS A 387 14.00 -16.74 -16.78
C LYS A 387 14.84 -17.84 -17.45
N THR A 388 16.10 -17.97 -17.05
CA THR A 388 17.02 -18.99 -17.56
C THR A 388 17.46 -19.93 -16.45
N ASP A 389 17.68 -21.21 -16.79
CA ASP A 389 18.21 -22.18 -15.83
C ASP A 389 19.75 -22.06 -15.74
N MET A 390 20.24 -21.75 -14.53
CA MET A 390 21.66 -21.57 -14.24
C MET A 390 22.07 -22.38 -13.01
N GLN A 391 22.67 -23.55 -13.22
CA GLN A 391 23.08 -24.43 -12.12
C GLN A 391 24.54 -24.21 -11.74
N GLN A 392 25.39 -23.97 -12.73
CA GLN A 392 26.84 -23.82 -12.58
C GLN A 392 27.29 -22.40 -12.95
N LEU A 393 28.45 -21.98 -12.47
CA LEU A 393 28.98 -20.64 -12.76
C LEU A 393 29.11 -20.37 -14.28
N LYS A 394 29.47 -21.39 -15.05
CA LYS A 394 29.58 -21.31 -16.52
C LYS A 394 28.26 -21.01 -17.21
N ASP A 395 27.12 -21.31 -16.57
CA ASP A 395 25.79 -21.05 -17.14
C ASP A 395 25.44 -19.56 -17.18
N LEU A 396 26.24 -18.69 -16.52
CA LEU A 396 26.06 -17.24 -16.61
C LEU A 396 26.06 -16.75 -18.05
N ILE A 397 26.78 -17.42 -18.97
CA ILE A 397 26.77 -17.08 -20.39
C ILE A 397 25.35 -17.03 -21.00
N LYS A 398 24.40 -17.77 -20.43
CA LYS A 398 22.99 -17.76 -20.86
C LYS A 398 22.29 -16.43 -20.59
N ALA A 399 22.80 -15.59 -19.68
CA ALA A 399 22.28 -14.25 -19.43
C ALA A 399 22.65 -13.27 -20.56
N GLU A 400 23.65 -13.57 -21.40
CA GLU A 400 24.10 -12.66 -22.45
C GLU A 400 22.93 -12.23 -23.35
N GLY A 401 22.88 -10.94 -23.66
CA GLY A 401 21.80 -10.33 -24.44
C GLY A 401 20.55 -9.95 -23.66
N HIS A 402 20.30 -10.52 -22.47
CA HIS A 402 19.12 -10.20 -21.68
C HIS A 402 19.20 -8.80 -21.07
N VAL A 403 18.04 -8.14 -20.96
CA VAL A 403 17.88 -6.85 -20.30
C VAL A 403 17.03 -7.05 -19.05
N VAL A 404 17.51 -6.57 -17.91
CA VAL A 404 16.85 -6.72 -16.61
C VAL A 404 16.92 -5.40 -15.85
N LEU A 405 15.94 -5.15 -14.97
CA LEU A 405 16.02 -4.05 -14.01
C LEU A 405 16.92 -4.46 -12.84
N ALA A 406 17.89 -3.63 -12.50
CA ALA A 406 18.84 -3.92 -11.44
C ALA A 406 19.19 -2.67 -10.64
N ARG A 407 19.52 -2.87 -9.36
CA ARG A 407 20.18 -1.86 -8.55
C ARG A 407 21.66 -1.90 -8.82
N ILE A 408 22.19 -0.83 -9.39
CA ILE A 408 23.62 -0.60 -9.55
C ILE A 408 24.13 -0.04 -8.24
N LYS A 409 25.09 -0.73 -7.61
CA LYS A 409 25.69 -0.30 -6.35
C LYS A 409 27.05 0.32 -6.63
N GLN A 410 27.30 1.49 -6.03
CA GLN A 410 28.62 2.09 -6.00
C GLN A 410 29.39 1.57 -4.79
N ASN A 411 30.51 0.90 -5.04
CA ASN A 411 31.47 0.61 -3.98
C ASN A 411 32.53 1.71 -3.94
N PRO A 412 32.72 2.37 -2.78
CA PRO A 412 33.77 3.36 -2.63
C PRO A 412 35.13 2.71 -2.84
N GLY A 413 36.05 3.44 -3.46
CA GLY A 413 37.43 3.00 -3.62
C GLY A 413 38.08 2.87 -2.25
N THR A 414 38.76 1.75 -2.00
CA THR A 414 39.48 1.50 -0.75
C THR A 414 40.87 0.96 -1.07
N ASN A 415 41.87 1.26 -0.22
CA ASN A 415 43.22 0.71 -0.33
C ASN A 415 43.89 0.92 -1.71
N GLY A 416 43.70 2.09 -2.32
CA GLY A 416 44.28 2.44 -3.63
C GLY A 416 43.54 1.86 -4.84
N TYR A 417 42.47 1.10 -4.64
CA TYR A 417 41.58 0.69 -5.73
C TYR A 417 40.56 1.81 -6.03
N PRO A 418 40.29 2.12 -7.31
CA PRO A 418 39.28 3.10 -7.67
C PRO A 418 37.89 2.61 -7.23
N ALA A 419 36.94 3.54 -7.05
CA ALA A 419 35.55 3.19 -6.88
C ALA A 419 35.04 2.38 -8.09
N GLN A 420 34.11 1.46 -7.87
CA GLN A 420 33.59 0.57 -8.92
C GLN A 420 32.09 0.37 -8.74
N ASN A 421 31.41 0.09 -9.85
CA ASN A 421 30.02 -0.34 -9.82
C ASN A 421 29.93 -1.86 -9.89
N GLU A 422 28.97 -2.39 -9.14
CA GLU A 422 28.62 -3.80 -9.16
C GLU A 422 27.10 -3.96 -9.15
N ILE A 423 26.61 -5.14 -9.51
CA ILE A 423 25.21 -5.50 -9.27
C ILE A 423 25.00 -5.52 -7.75
N GLY A 424 24.19 -4.59 -7.25
CA GLY A 424 23.73 -4.58 -5.87
C GLY A 424 22.56 -5.55 -5.69
N ASP A 425 21.58 -5.48 -6.59
CA ASP A 425 20.42 -6.36 -6.59
C ASP A 425 19.77 -6.45 -7.98
N LEU A 426 18.89 -7.45 -8.18
CA LEU A 426 18.15 -7.69 -9.42
C LEU A 426 16.66 -7.75 -9.14
N HIS A 427 15.87 -7.01 -9.94
CA HIS A 427 14.43 -6.91 -9.76
C HIS A 427 13.73 -8.03 -10.53
N LEU A 428 12.83 -8.77 -9.88
CA LEU A 428 12.10 -9.89 -10.51
C LEU A 428 10.86 -9.46 -11.30
N ILE A 429 10.50 -8.18 -11.28
CA ILE A 429 9.25 -7.70 -11.87
C ILE A 429 9.37 -7.72 -13.39
N THR A 430 8.61 -8.63 -13.97
CA THR A 430 8.41 -8.85 -15.39
C THR A 430 7.07 -8.23 -15.75
N ASN A 431 7.10 -7.05 -16.36
CA ASN A 431 6.11 -6.54 -17.33
C ASN A 431 6.53 -5.13 -17.76
N HIS A 432 7.63 -5.06 -18.50
CA HIS A 432 7.87 -3.97 -19.44
C HIS A 432 7.87 -4.62 -20.82
N THR A 433 6.68 -4.98 -21.28
CA THR A 433 6.46 -5.23 -22.70
C THR A 433 6.82 -3.95 -23.45
N ASN A 434 7.65 -4.10 -24.48
CA ASN A 434 8.10 -3.06 -25.41
C ASN A 434 6.98 -2.14 -25.89
#